data_AF-A0AAN8XZE9-F1
#
_entry.id   AF-A0AAN8XZE9-F1
#
_cell.length_a   1.000
_cell.length_b   1.000
_cell.length_c   1.000
_cell.angle_alpha   90.00
_cell.angle_beta   90.00
_cell.angle_gamma   90.00
#
_symmetry.space_group_name_H-M   'P 1'
#
loop_
_entity.id
_entity.type
_entity.pdbx_description
1 polymer ?
#
loop_
_entity_poly.entity_id
_entity_poly.type
_entity_poly.pdbx_seq_one_letter_code
_entity_poly.pdbx_strand_id
1 'polypeptide(L)'
;MGVIKSAIADGLLTFLWVFCSSNIGVSTYFITSYFGVVNEIASLFITTLIFFLIFLVFGFLGDVLGGAGFNPTGNAAFYAAGLGDDSLVSAAGRCPAQVAGAVAGSLALMELMPKHYHHMLDGPALKVDVQTGAIAEGVLTFVQTTLDLL
;
A
#
# COMPACT_ATOMS: atom_id res chain seq x y z
N MET A 1 19.75 10.43 -1.49
CA MET A 1 19.60 10.25 -2.97
C MET A 1 19.13 11.58 -3.58
N GLY A 2 19.40 11.87 -4.85
CA GLY A 2 18.87 13.10 -5.49
C GLY A 2 17.35 13.02 -5.73
N VAL A 3 16.66 14.16 -5.73
CA VAL A 3 15.18 14.25 -5.79
C VAL A 3 14.56 13.43 -6.93
N ILE A 4 15.13 13.50 -8.14
CA ILE A 4 14.63 12.76 -9.30
C ILE A 4 14.73 11.24 -9.09
N LYS A 5 15.86 10.76 -8.55
CA LYS A 5 16.06 9.34 -8.28
C LYS A 5 15.11 8.85 -7.17
N SER A 6 14.91 9.64 -6.12
CA SER A 6 13.94 9.33 -5.06
C SER A 6 12.52 9.27 -5.61
N ALA A 7 12.13 10.21 -6.47
CA ALA A 7 10.80 10.20 -7.08
C ALA A 7 10.57 8.97 -7.98
N ILE A 8 11.56 8.58 -8.79
CA ILE A 8 11.48 7.35 -9.61
C ILE A 8 11.36 6.11 -8.71
N ALA A 9 12.18 6.04 -7.66
CA ALA A 9 12.16 4.92 -6.73
C ALA A 9 10.80 4.79 -6.02
N ASP A 10 10.26 5.91 -5.52
CA ASP A 10 8.93 5.99 -4.92
C ASP A 10 7.83 5.55 -5.90
N GLY A 11 7.86 6.05 -7.14
CA GLY A 11 6.87 5.68 -8.15
C GLY A 11 6.91 4.19 -8.50
N LEU A 12 8.10 3.60 -8.65
CA LEU A 12 8.26 2.17 -8.91
C LEU A 12 7.80 1.32 -7.72
N LEU A 13 8.12 1.75 -6.50
CA LEU A 13 7.72 1.05 -5.29
C LEU A 13 6.20 1.14 -5.09
N THR A 14 5.56 2.30 -5.32
CA THR A 14 4.09 2.41 -5.27
C THR A 14 3.41 1.61 -6.37
N PHE A 15 3.96 1.60 -7.59
CA PHE A 15 3.45 0.74 -8.67
C PHE A 15 3.40 -0.72 -8.24
N LEU A 16 4.54 -1.23 -7.74
CA LEU A 16 4.63 -2.61 -7.31
C LEU A 16 3.72 -2.87 -6.10
N TRP A 17 3.63 -1.91 -5.17
CA TRP A 17 2.79 -2.00 -3.98
C TRP A 17 1.33 -2.17 -4.36
N VAL A 18 0.79 -1.29 -5.21
CA VAL A 18 -0.61 -1.36 -5.64
C VAL A 18 -0.86 -2.65 -6.42
N PHE A 19 0.04 -3.00 -7.35
CA PHE A 19 -0.09 -4.24 -8.11
C PHE A 19 -0.13 -5.48 -7.20
N CYS A 20 0.76 -5.59 -6.22
CA CYS A 20 0.85 -6.76 -5.34
C CYS A 20 -0.24 -6.77 -4.26
N SER A 21 -0.47 -5.65 -3.56
CA SER A 21 -1.40 -5.59 -2.43
C SER A 21 -2.85 -5.82 -2.84
N SER A 22 -3.25 -5.35 -4.03
CA SER A 22 -4.59 -5.60 -4.57
C SER A 22 -4.83 -7.09 -4.92
N ASN A 23 -3.79 -7.93 -4.97
CA ASN A 23 -3.92 -9.38 -5.15
C ASN A 23 -4.06 -10.16 -3.82
N ILE A 24 -4.03 -9.50 -2.66
CA ILE A 24 -4.06 -10.21 -1.36
C ILE A 24 -5.34 -11.04 -1.22
N GLY A 25 -6.51 -10.48 -1.53
CA GLY A 25 -7.79 -11.19 -1.41
C GLY A 25 -7.87 -12.42 -2.31
N VAL A 26 -7.42 -12.29 -3.57
CA VAL A 26 -7.36 -13.41 -4.54
C VAL A 26 -6.36 -14.47 -4.08
N SER A 27 -5.21 -14.05 -3.55
CA SER A 27 -4.18 -14.96 -3.02
C SER A 27 -4.70 -15.74 -1.81
N THR A 28 -5.37 -15.07 -0.88
CA THR A 28 -6.04 -15.72 0.25
C THR A 28 -7.03 -16.76 -0.25
N TYR A 29 -7.90 -16.39 -1.21
CA TYR A 29 -8.88 -17.32 -1.79
C TYR A 29 -8.24 -18.57 -2.40
N PHE A 30 -7.13 -18.42 -3.13
CA PHE A 30 -6.44 -19.58 -3.70
C PHE A 30 -5.86 -20.49 -2.64
N ILE A 31 -5.21 -19.93 -1.61
CA ILE A 31 -4.63 -20.71 -0.52
C ILE A 31 -5.72 -21.43 0.26
N THR A 32 -6.79 -20.72 0.66
CA THR A 32 -7.87 -21.33 1.44
C THR A 32 -8.61 -22.40 0.64
N SER A 33 -8.86 -22.17 -0.65
CA SER A 33 -9.50 -23.15 -1.53
C SER A 33 -8.64 -24.40 -1.73
N TYR A 34 -7.32 -24.23 -1.91
CA TYR A 34 -6.40 -25.34 -2.09
C TYR A 34 -6.30 -26.24 -0.85
N PHE A 35 -6.28 -25.64 0.35
CA PHE A 35 -6.19 -26.37 1.61
C PHE A 35 -7.56 -26.74 2.22
N GLY A 36 -8.67 -26.38 1.59
CA GLY A 36 -10.02 -26.65 2.10
C GLY A 36 -10.35 -25.90 3.40
N VAL A 37 -9.79 -24.71 3.60
CA VAL A 37 -10.00 -23.88 4.79
C VAL A 37 -11.35 -23.16 4.68
N VAL A 38 -12.32 -23.59 5.48
CA VAL A 38 -13.68 -22.99 5.53
C VAL A 38 -13.83 -22.01 6.71
N ASN A 39 -12.96 -22.10 7.71
CA ASN A 39 -13.04 -21.27 8.91
C ASN A 39 -12.57 -19.83 8.64
N GLU A 40 -13.42 -18.85 8.95
CA GLU A 40 -13.15 -17.42 8.69
C GLU A 40 -11.94 -16.89 9.47
N ILE A 41 -11.72 -17.35 10.71
CA ILE A 41 -10.57 -16.93 11.53
C ILE A 41 -9.28 -17.44 10.90
N ALA A 42 -9.27 -18.68 10.42
CA ALA A 42 -8.12 -19.24 9.70
C ALA A 42 -7.86 -18.51 8.37
N SER A 43 -8.92 -18.12 7.64
CA SER A 43 -8.80 -17.31 6.42
C SER A 43 -8.26 -15.89 6.70
N LEU A 44 -8.68 -15.29 7.82
CA LEU A 44 -8.15 -14.00 8.26
C LEU A 44 -6.66 -14.13 8.62
N PHE A 45 -6.28 -15.17 9.35
CA PHE A 45 -4.89 -15.46 9.68
C PHE A 45 -4.02 -15.59 8.42
N ILE A 46 -4.51 -16.30 7.39
CA ILE A 46 -3.81 -16.43 6.10
C ILE A 46 -3.65 -15.05 5.43
N THR A 47 -4.72 -14.25 5.39
CA THR A 47 -4.67 -12.87 4.86
C THR A 47 -3.64 -12.03 5.59
N THR A 48 -3.65 -12.05 6.92
CA THR A 48 -2.68 -11.31 7.76
C THR A 48 -1.26 -11.78 7.51
N LEU A 49 -1.03 -13.09 7.34
CA LEU A 49 0.29 -13.63 7.03
C LEU A 49 0.78 -13.16 5.65
N ILE A 50 -0.07 -13.20 4.61
CA ILE A 50 0.27 -12.68 3.28
C ILE A 50 0.63 -11.21 3.37
N PHE A 51 -0.23 -10.41 4.03
CA PHE A 51 0.00 -8.98 4.22
C PHE A 51 1.32 -8.69 4.92
N PHE A 52 1.61 -9.40 6.02
CA PHE A 52 2.86 -9.27 6.77
C PHE A 52 4.09 -9.58 5.90
N LEU A 53 4.05 -10.68 5.13
CA LEU A 53 5.16 -11.05 4.24
C LEU A 53 5.39 -10.02 3.14
N ILE A 54 4.31 -9.49 2.54
CA ILE A 54 4.43 -8.42 1.54
C ILE A 54 5.03 -7.18 2.20
N PHE A 55 4.50 -6.73 3.35
CA PHE A 55 5.05 -5.57 4.08
C PHE A 55 6.54 -5.73 4.41
N LEU A 56 6.97 -6.92 4.86
CA LEU A 56 8.38 -7.24 5.12
C LEU A 56 9.25 -7.03 3.87
N VAL A 57 8.81 -7.56 2.73
CA VAL A 57 9.53 -7.43 1.45
C VAL A 57 9.58 -5.96 1.00
N PHE A 58 8.49 -5.22 1.15
CA PHE A 58 8.43 -3.81 0.73
C PHE A 58 9.24 -2.88 1.63
N GLY A 59 9.31 -3.15 2.94
CA GLY A 59 10.23 -2.45 3.84
C GLY A 59 11.68 -2.63 3.37
N PHE A 60 12.10 -3.89 3.14
CA PHE A 60 13.42 -4.19 2.60
C PHE A 60 13.69 -3.52 1.25
N LEU A 61 12.73 -3.54 0.32
CA LEU A 61 12.86 -2.88 -0.98
C LEU A 61 12.98 -1.35 -0.83
N GLY A 62 12.21 -0.75 0.08
CA GLY A 62 12.30 0.68 0.41
C GLY A 62 13.70 1.07 0.84
N ASP A 63 14.31 0.29 1.73
CA ASP A 63 15.69 0.50 2.20
C ASP A 63 16.71 0.36 1.07
N VAL A 64 16.62 -0.71 0.27
CA VAL A 64 17.49 -0.95 -0.89
C VAL A 64 17.37 0.16 -1.93
N LEU A 65 16.18 0.73 -2.09
CA LEU A 65 15.90 1.86 -2.97
C LEU A 65 16.22 3.23 -2.34
N GLY A 66 16.93 3.24 -1.21
CA GLY A 66 17.45 4.45 -0.56
C GLY A 66 16.39 5.23 0.21
N GLY A 67 15.51 4.52 0.92
CA GLY A 67 14.41 5.10 1.71
C GLY A 67 13.20 5.47 0.87
N ALA A 68 12.91 4.68 -0.18
CA ALA A 68 11.76 4.90 -1.02
C ALA A 68 10.46 4.62 -0.24
N GLY A 69 9.49 5.53 -0.37
CA GLY A 69 8.18 5.43 0.24
C GLY A 69 7.15 5.08 -0.82
N PHE A 70 6.16 4.26 -0.46
CA PHE A 70 5.04 3.94 -1.35
C PHE A 70 3.71 4.58 -0.95
N ASN A 71 3.69 5.35 0.15
CA ASN A 71 2.50 5.98 0.71
C ASN A 71 2.73 7.50 0.92
N PRO A 72 1.98 8.37 0.23
CA PRO A 72 2.18 9.83 0.33
C PRO A 72 1.94 10.37 1.73
N THR A 73 1.06 9.72 2.51
CA THR A 73 0.77 10.12 3.88
C THR A 73 1.96 9.90 4.80
N GLY A 74 2.73 8.83 4.60
CA GLY A 74 3.97 8.60 5.35
C GLY A 74 4.97 9.73 5.11
N ASN A 75 5.21 10.08 3.83
CA ASN A 75 6.09 11.20 3.47
C ASN A 75 5.63 12.52 4.12
N ALA A 76 4.33 12.82 4.05
CA ALA A 76 3.78 14.04 4.62
C ALA A 76 3.90 14.07 6.16
N ALA A 77 3.64 12.95 6.83
CA ALA A 77 3.69 12.86 8.27
C ALA A 77 5.11 12.93 8.82
N PHE A 78 6.08 12.24 8.20
CA PHE A 78 7.48 12.34 8.60
C PHE A 78 8.04 13.75 8.39
N TYR A 79 7.71 14.38 7.26
CA TYR A 79 8.04 15.79 7.04
C TYR A 79 7.43 16.70 8.12
N ALA A 80 6.15 16.51 8.45
CA ALA A 80 5.47 17.31 9.47
C ALA A 80 6.03 17.08 10.88
N ALA A 81 6.50 15.87 11.19
CA ALA A 81 7.17 15.53 12.44
C ALA A 81 8.62 16.05 12.52
N GLY A 82 9.16 16.63 11.43
CA GLY A 82 10.56 17.06 11.35
C GLY A 82 11.54 15.89 11.29
N LEU A 83 11.09 14.74 10.76
CA LEU A 83 11.86 13.52 10.63
C LEU A 83 12.22 13.23 9.16
N GLY A 84 13.44 12.78 8.94
CA GLY A 84 13.99 12.49 7.60
C GLY A 84 14.60 13.72 6.90
N ASP A 85 15.13 13.48 5.71
CA ASP A 85 15.86 14.48 4.91
C ASP A 85 14.97 15.17 3.85
N ASP A 86 13.66 14.93 3.87
CA ASP A 86 12.75 15.47 2.87
C ASP A 86 12.50 16.97 3.07
N SER A 87 12.41 17.67 1.94
CA SER A 87 12.03 19.09 1.86
C SER A 87 10.71 19.22 1.09
N LEU A 88 10.08 20.40 1.11
CA LEU A 88 8.90 20.66 0.26
C LEU A 88 9.18 20.39 -1.23
N VAL A 89 10.42 20.63 -1.68
CA VAL A 89 10.82 20.38 -3.06
C VAL A 89 10.92 18.89 -3.35
N SER A 90 11.45 18.08 -2.43
CA SER A 90 11.49 16.63 -2.62
C SER A 90 10.08 16.03 -2.53
N ALA A 91 9.25 16.48 -1.58
CA ALA A 91 7.86 16.07 -1.47
C ALA A 91 7.04 16.38 -2.73
N ALA A 92 7.25 17.56 -3.34
CA ALA A 92 6.58 17.96 -4.58
C ALA A 92 6.93 17.07 -5.79
N GLY A 93 8.09 16.40 -5.79
CA GLY A 93 8.44 15.42 -6.81
C GLY A 93 8.00 14.00 -6.47
N ARG A 94 8.19 13.60 -5.20
CA ARG A 94 7.94 12.24 -4.70
C ARG A 94 6.45 11.90 -4.67
N CYS A 95 5.60 12.76 -4.12
CA CYS A 95 4.17 12.46 -3.99
C CYS A 95 3.47 12.27 -5.35
N PRO A 96 3.68 13.14 -6.37
CA PRO A 96 3.11 12.89 -7.70
C PRO A 96 3.63 11.61 -8.35
N ALA A 97 4.90 11.24 -8.12
CA ALA A 97 5.45 10.00 -8.64
C ALA A 97 4.79 8.77 -8.00
N GLN A 98 4.51 8.79 -6.70
CA GLN A 98 3.74 7.74 -6.02
C GLN A 98 2.32 7.65 -6.59
N VAL A 99 1.63 8.78 -6.79
CA VAL A 99 0.29 8.79 -7.43
C VAL A 99 0.34 8.18 -8.84
N ALA A 100 1.34 8.56 -9.65
CA ALA A 100 1.52 7.99 -10.98
C ALA A 100 1.80 6.48 -10.92
N GLY A 101 2.64 6.05 -9.97
CA GLY A 101 2.91 4.64 -9.69
C GLY A 101 1.64 3.87 -9.33
N ALA A 102 0.82 4.41 -8.43
CA ALA A 102 -0.44 3.81 -8.02
C ALA A 102 -1.40 3.63 -9.19
N VAL A 103 -1.58 4.67 -10.02
CA VAL A 103 -2.41 4.59 -11.23
C VAL A 103 -1.90 3.52 -12.19
N ALA A 104 -0.59 3.51 -12.46
CA ALA A 104 0.01 2.51 -13.34
C ALA A 104 -0.15 1.09 -12.78
N GLY A 105 -0.02 0.91 -11.46
CA GLY A 105 -0.19 -0.38 -10.78
C GLY A 105 -1.61 -0.90 -10.91
N SER A 106 -2.59 -0.02 -10.68
CA SER A 106 -4.03 -0.33 -10.87
C SER A 106 -4.35 -0.69 -12.32
N LEU A 107 -3.82 0.05 -13.31
CA LEU A 107 -4.04 -0.25 -14.73
C LEU A 107 -3.41 -1.59 -15.13
N ALA A 108 -2.19 -1.86 -14.69
CA ALA A 108 -1.53 -3.15 -14.93
C ALA A 108 -2.32 -4.31 -14.31
N LEU A 109 -2.87 -4.11 -13.11
CA LEU A 109 -3.73 -5.08 -12.44
C LEU A 109 -5.02 -5.36 -13.23
N MET A 110 -5.70 -4.30 -13.70
CA MET A 110 -6.93 -4.44 -14.48
C MET A 110 -6.70 -5.21 -15.79
N GLU A 111 -5.53 -5.03 -16.41
CA GLU A 111 -5.16 -5.72 -17.65
C GLU A 111 -4.76 -7.18 -17.42
N LEU A 112 -3.98 -7.45 -16.37
CA LEU A 112 -3.41 -8.77 -16.12
C LEU A 112 -4.32 -9.70 -15.32
N MET A 113 -5.26 -9.17 -14.55
CA MET A 113 -6.14 -9.99 -13.73
C MET A 113 -7.21 -10.69 -14.59
N PRO A 114 -7.42 -12.01 -14.44
CA PRO A 114 -8.52 -12.70 -15.10
C PRO A 114 -9.88 -12.09 -14.74
N LYS A 115 -10.74 -11.92 -15.75
CA LYS A 115 -12.03 -11.21 -15.63
C LYS A 115 -12.93 -11.76 -14.53
N HIS A 116 -12.90 -13.07 -14.28
CA HIS A 116 -13.74 -13.68 -13.23
C HIS A 116 -13.27 -13.34 -11.81
N TYR A 117 -12.05 -12.82 -11.61
CA TYR A 117 -11.57 -12.30 -10.32
C TYR A 117 -11.72 -10.78 -10.16
N HIS A 118 -12.21 -10.05 -11.18
CA HIS A 118 -12.36 -8.59 -11.08
C HIS A 118 -13.26 -8.15 -9.92
N HIS A 119 -14.30 -8.94 -9.60
CA HIS A 119 -15.17 -8.68 -8.44
C HIS A 119 -14.43 -8.75 -7.08
N MET A 120 -13.24 -9.35 -7.04
CA MET A 120 -12.39 -9.40 -5.86
C MET A 120 -11.42 -8.22 -5.76
N LEU A 121 -11.34 -7.40 -6.81
CA LEU A 121 -10.58 -6.14 -6.81
C LEU A 121 -11.37 -4.98 -6.23
N ASP A 122 -12.69 -5.13 -6.09
CA ASP A 122 -13.53 -4.11 -5.50
C ASP A 122 -13.12 -3.90 -4.03
N GLY A 123 -12.70 -2.67 -3.74
CA GLY A 123 -12.39 -2.26 -2.38
C GLY A 123 -13.64 -2.24 -1.49
N PRO A 124 -13.46 -2.14 -0.17
CA PRO A 124 -14.58 -2.01 0.75
C PRO A 124 -15.41 -0.77 0.40
N ALA A 125 -16.69 -0.98 0.09
CA ALA A 125 -17.63 0.12 -0.11
C ALA A 125 -17.84 0.86 1.22
N LEU A 126 -17.88 2.19 1.17
CA LEU A 126 -18.16 3.00 2.35
C LEU A 126 -19.60 2.73 2.81
N LYS A 127 -19.73 2.02 3.94
CA LYS A 127 -21.03 1.67 4.55
C LYS A 127 -21.57 2.76 5.49
N VAL A 128 -20.79 3.83 5.67
CA VAL A 128 -21.06 4.97 6.53
C VAL A 128 -21.05 6.25 5.70
N ASP A 129 -21.43 7.38 6.28
CA ASP A 129 -21.30 8.66 5.59
C ASP A 129 -19.81 9.06 5.42
N VAL A 130 -19.56 10.00 4.51
CA VAL A 130 -18.20 10.45 4.15
C VAL A 130 -17.46 11.02 5.36
N GLN A 131 -18.13 11.71 6.28
CA GLN A 131 -17.49 12.30 7.45
C GLN A 131 -17.05 11.20 8.42
N THR A 132 -17.91 10.22 8.71
CA THR A 132 -17.54 9.07 9.55
C THR A 132 -16.41 8.25 8.93
N GLY A 133 -16.46 8.03 7.61
CA GLY A 133 -15.39 7.37 6.87
C GLY A 133 -14.05 8.10 6.97
N ALA A 134 -14.06 9.43 6.74
CA ALA A 134 -12.86 10.25 6.84
C ALA A 134 -12.26 10.25 8.26
N ILE A 135 -13.09 10.27 9.30
CA ILE A 135 -12.63 10.16 10.70
C ILE A 135 -11.98 8.80 10.94
N ALA A 136 -12.61 7.71 10.49
CA ALA A 136 -12.06 6.37 10.65
C ALA A 136 -10.70 6.21 9.95
N GLU A 137 -10.60 6.63 8.70
CA GLU A 137 -9.33 6.63 7.95
C GLU A 137 -8.27 7.51 8.63
N GLY A 138 -8.65 8.68 9.14
CA GLY A 138 -7.75 9.55 9.88
C GLY A 138 -7.18 8.89 11.15
N VAL A 139 -8.02 8.23 11.94
CA VAL A 139 -7.59 7.51 13.15
C VAL A 139 -6.69 6.32 12.80
N LEU A 140 -7.07 5.51 11.81
CA LEU A 140 -6.27 4.35 11.37
C LEU A 140 -4.90 4.79 10.85
N THR A 141 -4.88 5.84 10.03
CA THR A 141 -3.64 6.40 9.48
C THR A 141 -2.76 6.98 10.57
N PHE A 142 -3.34 7.67 11.56
CA PHE A 142 -2.61 8.19 12.71
C PHE A 142 -1.95 7.07 13.53
N VAL A 143 -2.70 5.99 13.81
CA VAL A 143 -2.16 4.82 14.53
C VAL A 143 -1.03 4.16 13.74
N GLN A 144 -1.24 3.89 12.45
CA GLN A 144 -0.23 3.28 11.58
C GLN A 144 1.06 4.12 11.56
N THR A 145 0.92 5.41 11.31
CA THR A 145 2.08 6.32 11.24
C THR A 145 2.81 6.41 12.59
N THR A 146 2.07 6.38 13.71
CA THR A 146 2.68 6.37 15.04
C THR A 146 3.46 5.07 15.29
N LEU A 147 2.95 3.93 14.81
CA LEU A 147 3.67 2.65 14.89
C LEU A 147 4.93 2.67 14.02
N ASP A 148 4.89 3.29 12.84
CA ASP A 148 6.08 3.44 11.98
C ASP A 148 7.16 4.34 12.60
N LEU A 149 6.83 5.13 13.63
CA LEU A 149 7.74 6.01 14.37
C LEU A 149 8.39 5.36 15.61
N LEU A 150 7.83 4.24 16.10
CA LEU A 150 8.27 3.55 17.33
C LEU A 150 9.31 2.47 17.01
#